data_AF-A0A352CDJ0-F1
#
_entry.id   AF-A0A352CDJ0-F1
#
_cell.length_a   1.000
_cell.length_b   1.000
_cell.length_c   1.000
_cell.angle_alpha   90.00
_cell.angle_beta   90.00
_cell.angle_gamma   90.00
#
_symmetry.space_group_name_H-M   'P 1'
#
loop_
_entity.id
_entity.type
_entity.pdbx_description
1 polymer ?
#
loop_
_entity_poly.entity_id
_entity_poly.type
_entity_poly.pdbx_seq_one_letter_code
_entity_poly.pdbx_strand_id
1 'polypeptide(L)'
;MSARAGIADLPAVVIEPIIRLALAEDFGLAGDITAQALLDPALPGKAAIVARRAGVVAGLEAAQATALLVDPTLRFARRVGNGAAIAAGETIAVIE
;
A
#
# COMPACT_ATOMS: atom_id res chain seq x y z
N MET A 1 -0.67 -14.29 26.60
CA MET A 1 -0.66 -13.36 25.45
C MET A 1 -2.08 -13.29 24.91
N SER A 2 -2.81 -12.22 25.25
CA SER A 2 -4.20 -12.04 24.80
C SER A 2 -4.18 -11.65 23.32
N ALA A 3 -4.78 -12.48 22.46
CA ALA A 3 -5.01 -12.15 21.06
C ALA A 3 -5.92 -10.92 21.03
N ARG A 4 -5.37 -9.75 20.68
CA ARG A 4 -6.20 -8.56 20.42
C ARG A 4 -7.10 -8.91 19.25
N ALA A 5 -8.42 -8.77 19.45
CA ALA A 5 -9.41 -8.91 18.40
C ALA A 5 -8.95 -8.07 17.19
N GLY A 6 -8.90 -8.71 16.01
CA GLY A 6 -8.45 -8.05 14.79
C GLY A 6 -9.22 -6.77 14.56
N ILE A 7 -8.50 -5.69 14.24
CA ILE A 7 -9.13 -4.44 13.83
C ILE A 7 -9.84 -4.73 12.50
N ALA A 8 -11.14 -4.48 12.45
CA ALA A 8 -11.92 -4.66 11.23
C ALA A 8 -11.41 -3.69 10.14
N ASP A 9 -11.35 -4.20 8.91
CA ASP A 9 -10.94 -3.40 7.76
C ASP A 9 -11.89 -2.22 7.55
N LEU A 10 -11.33 -1.05 7.29
CA LEU A 10 -12.13 0.14 6.98
C LEU A 10 -12.82 -0.04 5.62
N PRO A 11 -14.13 0.29 5.51
CA PRO A 11 -14.82 0.23 4.24
C PRO A 11 -14.19 1.16 3.19
N ALA A 12 -14.03 0.67 1.96
CA ALA A 12 -13.43 1.42 0.86
C ALA A 12 -14.09 2.80 0.65
N VAL A 13 -15.42 2.87 0.76
CA VAL A 13 -16.19 4.13 0.63
C VAL A 13 -15.75 5.23 1.59
N VAL A 14 -15.15 4.89 2.73
CA VAL A 14 -14.66 5.85 3.72
C VAL A 14 -13.25 6.33 3.37
N ILE A 15 -12.38 5.44 2.90
CA ILE A 15 -10.95 5.72 2.68
C ILE A 15 -10.63 6.18 1.25
N GLU A 16 -11.40 5.77 0.25
CA GLU A 16 -11.13 6.08 -1.15
C GLU A 16 -11.09 7.58 -1.45
N PRO A 17 -11.99 8.43 -0.89
CA PRO A 17 -11.95 9.87 -1.16
C PRO A 17 -10.62 10.52 -0.75
N ILE A 18 -10.06 10.15 0.41
CA ILE A 18 -8.79 10.73 0.88
C ILE A 18 -7.61 10.21 0.06
N ILE A 19 -7.66 8.95 -0.39
CA ILE A 19 -6.62 8.37 -1.26
C ILE A 19 -6.63 9.07 -2.62
N ARG A 20 -7.80 9.32 -3.21
CA ARG A 20 -7.92 10.05 -4.48
C ARG A 20 -7.38 11.47 -4.37
N LEU A 21 -7.65 12.15 -3.25
CA LEU A 21 -7.08 13.48 -3.00
C LEU A 21 -5.55 13.44 -2.93
N ALA A 22 -4.98 12.49 -2.19
CA ALA A 22 -3.53 12.33 -2.08
C ALA A 22 -2.88 11.98 -3.43
N LEU A 23 -3.49 11.09 -4.22
CA LEU A 23 -3.00 10.75 -5.56
C LEU A 23 -3.09 11.93 -6.53
N ALA A 24 -4.16 12.72 -6.47
CA ALA A 24 -4.30 13.91 -7.31
C ALA A 24 -3.28 15.00 -6.97
N GLU A 25 -2.95 15.16 -5.68
CA GLU A 25 -1.87 16.03 -5.23
C GLU A 25 -0.51 15.55 -5.76
N ASP A 26 -0.19 14.26 -5.57
CA ASP A 26 1.13 13.69 -5.87
C ASP A 26 1.41 13.60 -7.38
N PHE A 27 0.43 13.16 -8.19
CA PHE A 27 0.57 13.12 -9.64
C PHE A 27 0.49 14.50 -10.30
N GLY A 28 -0.13 15.47 -9.64
CA GLY A 28 -0.37 16.80 -10.19
C GLY A 28 -1.00 16.74 -11.60
N LEU A 29 -0.50 17.59 -12.51
CA LEU A 29 -1.03 17.69 -13.87
C LEU A 29 -0.37 16.72 -14.87
N ALA A 30 0.84 16.25 -14.59
CA ALA A 30 1.68 15.53 -15.55
C ALA A 30 1.89 14.05 -15.19
N GLY A 31 1.42 13.59 -14.03
CA GLY A 31 1.72 12.26 -13.51
C GLY A 31 3.20 12.10 -13.14
N ASP A 32 3.65 10.85 -13.08
CA ASP A 32 5.06 10.55 -12.81
C ASP A 32 5.90 10.64 -14.10
N ILE A 33 6.38 11.85 -14.39
CA ILE A 33 7.24 12.12 -15.57
C ILE A 33 8.57 11.38 -15.52
N THR A 34 9.06 11.05 -14.32
CA THR A 34 10.36 10.39 -14.15
C THR A 34 10.25 8.91 -14.52
N ALA A 35 9.22 8.23 -14.00
CA ALA A 35 8.92 6.85 -14.39
C ALA A 35 8.62 6.74 -15.89
N GLN A 36 7.80 7.65 -16.44
CA GLN A 36 7.46 7.66 -17.87
C GLN A 36 8.68 7.87 -18.77
N ALA A 37 9.66 8.67 -18.35
CA ALA A 37 10.86 8.93 -19.14
C ALA A 37 11.92 7.82 -19.05
N LEU A 38 11.97 7.09 -17.94
CA LEU A 38 13.08 6.19 -17.63
C LEU A 38 12.73 4.70 -17.63
N LEU A 39 11.46 4.33 -17.51
CA LEU A 39 11.03 2.94 -17.39
C LEU A 39 10.30 2.47 -18.64
N ASP A 40 10.58 1.23 -19.05
CA ASP A 40 9.76 0.53 -20.02
C ASP A 40 8.43 0.14 -19.36
N PRO A 41 7.27 0.57 -19.89
CA PRO A 41 5.96 0.23 -19.31
C PRO A 41 5.64 -1.27 -19.32
N ALA A 42 6.34 -2.08 -20.11
CA ALA A 42 6.18 -3.53 -20.14
C ALA A 42 7.08 -4.27 -19.12
N LEU A 43 7.93 -3.55 -18.39
CA LEU A 43 8.85 -4.15 -17.43
C LEU A 43 8.06 -4.66 -16.21
N PRO A 44 8.09 -5.99 -15.92
CA PRO A 44 7.44 -6.50 -14.72
C PRO A 44 8.15 -5.98 -13.46
N GLY A 45 7.35 -5.59 -12.47
CA GLY A 45 7.84 -5.10 -11.19
C GLY A 45 7.40 -6.00 -10.03
N LYS A 46 8.23 -6.06 -8.99
CA LYS A 46 7.84 -6.63 -7.70
C LYS A 46 8.40 -5.78 -6.58
N ALA A 47 7.53 -5.33 -5.68
CA ALA A 47 7.89 -4.50 -4.55
C ALA A 47 7.44 -5.12 -3.22
N ALA A 48 8.13 -4.75 -2.14
CA ALA A 48 7.77 -5.15 -0.79
C ALA A 48 7.73 -3.92 0.12
N ILE A 49 6.68 -3.82 0.94
CA ILE A 49 6.60 -2.86 2.04
C ILE A 49 7.29 -3.48 3.24
N VAL A 50 8.43 -2.92 3.66
CA VAL A 50 9.27 -3.48 4.74
C VAL A 50 9.40 -2.49 5.89
N ALA A 51 9.19 -2.98 7.11
CA ALA A 51 9.32 -2.19 8.31
C ALA A 51 10.78 -1.80 8.56
N ARG A 52 11.10 -0.51 8.63
CA ARG A 52 12.45 -0.05 9.00
C ARG A 52 12.67 -0.02 10.52
N ARG A 53 11.59 -0.06 11.30
CA ARG A 53 11.57 -0.03 12.76
C ARG A 53 10.45 -0.93 13.27
N ALA A 54 10.60 -1.39 14.51
CA ALA A 54 9.52 -2.11 15.18
C ALA A 54 8.30 -1.21 15.41
N GLY A 55 7.10 -1.79 15.40
CA GLY A 55 5.85 -1.04 15.52
C GLY A 55 4.62 -1.92 15.47
N VAL A 56 3.45 -1.29 15.27
CA VAL A 56 2.17 -1.97 15.07
C VAL A 56 1.59 -1.54 13.72
N VAL A 57 1.17 -2.50 12.90
CA VAL A 57 0.66 -2.25 11.55
C VAL A 57 -0.74 -1.67 11.58
N ALA A 58 -0.99 -0.67 10.75
CA ALA A 58 -2.32 -0.11 10.48
C ALA A 58 -2.36 0.47 9.05
N GLY A 59 -3.55 0.57 8.45
CA GLY A 59 -3.77 1.25 7.17
C GLY A 59 -3.52 0.38 5.93
N LEU A 60 -3.57 -0.94 6.06
CA LEU A 60 -3.36 -1.86 4.94
C LEU A 60 -4.39 -1.70 3.82
N GLU A 61 -5.62 -1.31 4.17
CA GLU A 61 -6.71 -1.07 3.22
C GLU A 61 -6.39 0.14 2.34
N ALA A 62 -5.81 1.19 2.94
CA ALA A 62 -5.39 2.36 2.20
C ALA A 62 -4.23 2.03 1.25
N ALA A 63 -3.21 1.30 1.73
CA ALA A 63 -2.10 0.88 0.88
C ALA A 63 -2.57 0.02 -0.32
N GLN A 64 -3.47 -0.93 -0.06
CA GLN A 64 -4.05 -1.77 -1.11
C GLN A 64 -4.91 -0.96 -2.10
N ALA A 65 -5.78 -0.08 -1.60
CA ALA A 65 -6.63 0.76 -2.44
C ALA A 65 -5.79 1.72 -3.31
N THR A 66 -4.71 2.30 -2.77
CA THR A 66 -3.77 3.10 -3.55
C THR A 66 -3.19 2.31 -4.71
N ALA A 67 -2.68 1.09 -4.47
CA ALA A 67 -2.12 0.26 -5.52
C ALA A 67 -3.15 -0.03 -6.64
N LEU A 68 -4.36 -0.42 -6.26
CA LEU A 68 -5.43 -0.76 -7.22
C LEU A 68 -6.03 0.45 -7.94
N LEU A 69 -5.97 1.65 -7.35
CA LEU A 69 -6.37 2.89 -8.01
C LEU A 69 -5.34 3.36 -9.04
N VAL A 70 -4.06 3.11 -8.78
CA VAL A 70 -2.97 3.41 -9.72
C VAL A 70 -2.99 2.42 -10.88
N ASP A 71 -3.08 1.13 -10.59
CA ASP A 71 -3.19 0.08 -11.60
C ASP A 71 -4.06 -1.08 -11.07
N PRO A 72 -5.26 -1.31 -11.64
CA PRO A 72 -6.17 -2.36 -11.18
C PRO A 72 -5.67 -3.79 -11.48
N THR A 73 -4.59 -3.95 -12.25
CA THR A 73 -4.00 -5.27 -12.56
C THR A 73 -3.03 -5.76 -11.49
N LEU A 74 -2.58 -4.88 -10.59
CA LEU A 74 -1.66 -5.23 -9.51
C LEU A 74 -2.30 -6.17 -8.48
N ARG A 75 -1.51 -7.12 -7.98
CA ARG A 75 -1.83 -7.97 -6.84
C ARG A 75 -1.18 -7.41 -5.58
N PHE A 76 -1.99 -7.14 -4.57
CA PHE A 76 -1.52 -6.73 -3.24
C PHE A 76 -1.65 -7.89 -2.25
N ALA A 77 -0.52 -8.49 -1.87
CA ALA A 77 -0.46 -9.61 -0.93
C ALA A 77 -0.01 -9.15 0.46
N ARG A 78 -0.96 -9.02 1.40
CA ARG A 78 -0.69 -8.78 2.82
C ARG A 78 0.09 -9.97 3.41
N ARG A 79 1.16 -9.71 4.17
CA ARG A 79 1.93 -10.71 4.92
C ARG A 79 1.61 -10.69 6.41
N VAL A 80 1.17 -9.53 6.90
CA VAL A 80 0.70 -9.30 8.26
C VAL A 80 -0.63 -8.53 8.20
N GLY A 81 -1.41 -8.59 9.27
CA GLY A 81 -2.70 -7.89 9.40
C GLY A 81 -2.60 -6.59 10.21
N ASN A 82 -3.66 -5.77 10.14
CA ASN A 82 -3.80 -4.62 11.02
C ASN A 82 -3.77 -5.06 12.49
N GLY A 83 -3.08 -4.28 13.33
CA GLY A 83 -2.87 -4.58 14.74
C GLY A 83 -1.72 -5.56 15.03
N ALA A 84 -1.06 -6.12 14.01
CA ALA A 84 0.11 -6.96 14.19
C ALA A 84 1.31 -6.13 14.68
N ALA A 85 1.98 -6.63 15.73
CA ALA A 85 3.29 -6.11 16.12
C ALA A 85 4.36 -6.67 15.18
N ILE A 86 5.26 -5.81 14.72
CA ILE A 86 6.32 -6.16 13.76
C ILE A 86 7.69 -5.70 14.26
N ALA A 87 8.74 -6.38 13.81
CA ALA A 87 10.12 -5.98 14.02
C ALA A 87 10.70 -5.20 12.82
N ALA A 88 11.87 -4.57 13.01
CA ALA A 88 12.63 -4.02 11.89
C ALA A 88 13.06 -5.15 10.93
N GLY A 89 12.95 -4.91 9.63
CA GLY A 89 13.22 -5.87 8.56
C GLY A 89 12.01 -6.74 8.17
N GLU A 90 10.91 -6.68 8.90
CA GLU A 90 9.75 -7.51 8.62
C GLU A 90 8.96 -7.01 7.40
N THR A 91 8.57 -7.94 6.51
CA THR A 91 7.77 -7.61 5.33
C THR A 91 6.30 -7.54 5.68
N ILE A 92 5.68 -6.40 5.41
CA ILE A 92 4.27 -6.11 5.72
C ILE A 92 3.36 -6.57 4.58
N ALA A 93 3.73 -6.26 3.34
CA ALA A 93 2.99 -6.61 2.14
C ALA A 93 3.92 -6.70 0.92
N VAL A 94 3.45 -7.39 -0.12
CA VAL A 94 4.12 -7.52 -1.42
C VAL A 94 3.17 -7.06 -2.52
N ILE A 95 3.69 -6.36 -3.52
CA ILE A 95 2.97 -5.82 -4.67
C ILE A 95 3.63 -6.34 -5.94
N GLU A 96 2.86 -6.92 -6.85
CA GLU A 96 3.33 -7.52 -8.12
C GLU A 96 2.23 -7.60 -9.18
#